data_AF-A0A9E4J3H8-F1
#
_entry.id   AF-A0A9E4J3H8-F1
#
_cell.length_a   1.000
_cell.length_b   1.000
_cell.length_c   1.000
_cell.angle_alpha   90.00
_cell.angle_beta   90.00
_cell.angle_gamma   90.00
#
_symmetry.space_group_name_H-M   'P 1'
#
loop_
_entity.id
_entity.type
_entity.pdbx_description
1 polymer ?
#
loop_
_entity_poly.entity_id
_entity_poly.type
_entity_poly.pdbx_seq_one_letter_code
_entity_poly.pdbx_strand_id
1 'polypeptide(L)'
;TGKSSIINHLLGSERQQTRRVHRRTSRGRHTTVHRELMLRPAGGVIIDTPGMRELRLWDTGQALEATFDDVDALAGDCRFRDCRHRSEPGCAVREAVAAGRLPAARLNHFRRLEIERTVLQERQQQLSRMAEARQDQPSRPAARSSRRLSQ
;
A
#
# COMPACT_ATOMS: atom_id res chain seq x y z
N THR A 1 -18.05 8.78 -1.20
CA THR A 1 -17.95 8.67 -2.67
C THR A 1 -19.20 7.92 -3.16
N GLY A 2 -19.56 8.01 -4.44
CA GLY A 2 -20.91 7.66 -4.95
C GLY A 2 -21.03 6.28 -5.60
N LYS A 3 -20.08 5.36 -5.36
CA LYS A 3 -19.99 4.08 -6.11
C LYS A 3 -21.27 3.26 -6.05
N SER A 4 -21.84 3.07 -4.86
CA SER A 4 -23.06 2.29 -4.68
C SER A 4 -24.26 2.91 -5.42
N SER A 5 -24.30 4.23 -5.58
CA SER A 5 -25.34 4.91 -6.37
C SER A 5 -25.17 4.67 -7.88
N ILE A 6 -23.92 4.70 -8.38
CA ILE A 6 -23.60 4.37 -9.78
C ILE A 6 -23.89 2.89 -10.08
N ILE A 7 -23.53 1.99 -9.17
CA ILE A 7 -23.76 0.54 -9.30
C ILE A 7 -25.26 0.24 -9.36
N ASN A 8 -26.08 0.81 -8.47
CA ASN A 8 -27.53 0.63 -8.50
C ASN A 8 -28.14 1.12 -9.82
N HIS A 9 -27.66 2.24 -10.36
CA HIS A 9 -28.11 2.76 -11.66
C HIS A 9 -27.73 1.81 -12.83
N LEU A 10 -26.49 1.32 -12.85
CA LEU A 10 -26.01 0.39 -13.89
C LEU A 10 -26.67 -1.00 -13.85
N LEU A 11 -27.19 -1.40 -12.69
CA LEU A 11 -27.89 -2.66 -12.47
C LEU A 11 -29.42 -2.55 -12.63
N GLY A 12 -29.96 -1.34 -12.78
CA GLY A 12 -31.41 -1.11 -12.85
C GLY A 12 -32.18 -1.58 -11.61
N SER A 13 -31.51 -1.78 -10.47
CA SER A 13 -32.09 -2.30 -9.24
C SER A 13 -31.34 -1.79 -8.00
N GLU A 14 -32.06 -1.50 -6.92
CA GLU A 14 -31.48 -1.07 -5.64
C GLU A 14 -30.93 -2.27 -4.85
N ARG A 15 -29.79 -2.81 -5.26
CA ARG A 15 -29.17 -3.96 -4.57
C ARG A 15 -28.22 -3.58 -3.44
N GLN A 16 -27.58 -2.41 -3.47
CA GLN A 16 -26.70 -1.97 -2.39
C GLN A 16 -27.40 -0.99 -1.43
N GLN A 17 -27.28 -1.23 -0.11
CA GLN A 17 -27.74 -0.31 0.94
C GLN A 17 -26.99 1.04 0.85
N THR A 18 -27.68 2.09 0.44
CA THR A 18 -27.19 3.47 0.51
C THR A 18 -27.55 4.09 1.86
N ARG A 19 -26.56 4.32 2.74
CA ARG A 19 -26.78 5.12 3.97
C ARG A 19 -26.53 6.61 3.71
N ARG A 20 -27.33 7.47 4.34
CA ARG A 20 -27.20 8.94 4.26
C ARG A 20 -25.81 9.39 4.73
N VAL A 21 -25.25 10.35 3.99
CA VAL A 21 -23.90 10.90 4.19
C VAL A 21 -23.85 11.69 5.51
N HIS A 22 -22.87 11.38 6.37
CA HIS A 22 -22.68 12.06 7.66
C HIS A 22 -22.15 13.50 7.45
N ARG A 23 -22.87 14.51 8.00
CA ARG A 23 -22.68 15.96 7.74
C ARG A 23 -21.30 16.56 8.12
N ARG A 24 -20.40 15.82 8.77
CA ARG A 24 -19.12 16.37 9.25
C ARG A 24 -17.89 16.10 8.38
N THR A 25 -17.97 15.23 7.37
CA THR A 25 -16.77 14.83 6.60
C THR A 25 -16.97 14.74 5.10
N SER A 26 -18.17 14.99 4.56
CA SER A 26 -18.50 14.92 3.12
C SER A 26 -18.03 13.65 2.38
N ARG A 27 -17.67 12.58 3.11
CA ARG A 27 -17.21 11.31 2.53
C ARG A 27 -18.20 10.22 2.91
N GLY A 28 -19.04 9.83 1.94
CA GLY A 28 -19.90 8.66 2.05
C GLY A 28 -19.11 7.43 2.52
N ARG A 29 -19.51 6.88 3.66
CA ARG A 29 -18.91 5.69 4.28
C ARG A 29 -19.51 4.47 3.58
N HIS A 30 -18.84 4.00 2.54
CA HIS A 30 -19.14 2.68 1.98
C HIS A 30 -18.77 1.64 3.04
N THR A 31 -19.75 0.84 3.43
CA THR A 31 -19.59 -0.38 4.23
C THR A 31 -19.58 -1.62 3.33
N THR A 32 -19.03 -1.52 2.13
CA THR A 32 -18.78 -2.72 1.31
C THR A 32 -17.48 -3.33 1.82
N VAL A 33 -17.59 -4.40 2.63
CA VAL A 33 -16.45 -5.06 3.31
C VAL A 33 -15.90 -6.24 2.50
N HIS A 34 -16.58 -6.62 1.40
CA HIS A 34 -16.23 -7.78 0.57
C HIS A 34 -16.17 -7.42 -0.92
N ARG A 35 -15.36 -8.16 -1.69
CA ARG A 35 -15.32 -8.08 -3.16
C ARG A 35 -16.58 -8.75 -3.70
N GLU A 36 -17.34 -8.05 -4.52
CA GLU A 36 -18.58 -8.58 -5.11
C GLU A 36 -18.52 -8.51 -6.63
N LEU A 37 -18.96 -9.58 -7.28
CA LEU A 37 -19.08 -9.68 -8.73
C LEU A 37 -20.57 -9.73 -9.06
N MET A 38 -21.06 -8.74 -9.81
CA MET A 38 -22.46 -8.60 -10.18
C MET A 38 -22.61 -8.75 -11.69
N LEU A 39 -23.46 -9.69 -12.11
CA LEU A 39 -23.79 -9.90 -13.52
C LEU A 39 -24.88 -8.91 -13.93
N ARG A 40 -24.69 -8.24 -15.07
CA ARG A 40 -25.71 -7.36 -15.64
C ARG A 40 -26.69 -8.16 -16.51
N PRO A 41 -28.00 -7.93 -16.41
CA PRO A 41 -29.00 -8.61 -17.25
C PRO A 41 -28.78 -8.42 -18.76
N ALA A 42 -28.21 -7.27 -19.17
CA ALA A 42 -27.89 -6.95 -20.56
C ALA A 42 -26.49 -7.42 -21.01
N GLY A 43 -25.82 -8.26 -20.20
CA GLY A 43 -24.45 -8.70 -20.44
C GLY A 43 -23.39 -7.80 -19.77
N GLY A 44 -22.24 -8.41 -19.47
CA GLY A 44 -21.11 -7.77 -18.77
C GLY A 44 -21.09 -8.01 -17.26
N VAL A 45 -19.93 -7.77 -16.66
CA VAL A 45 -19.65 -8.05 -15.25
C VAL A 45 -19.20 -6.77 -14.55
N ILE A 46 -19.85 -6.43 -13.43
CA ILE A 46 -19.42 -5.36 -12.53
C ILE A 46 -18.65 -6.00 -11.39
N ILE A 47 -17.41 -5.55 -11.17
CA ILE A 47 -16.60 -5.95 -10.02
C ILE A 47 -16.56 -4.76 -9.07
N ASP A 48 -17.24 -4.85 -7.93
CA ASP A 48 -17.13 -3.87 -6.85
C ASP A 48 -16.10 -4.35 -5.83
N THR A 49 -14.91 -3.76 -5.88
CA THR A 49 -13.93 -3.92 -4.80
C THR A 49 -14.22 -2.87 -3.72
N PRO A 50 -14.17 -3.24 -2.42
CA PRO A 50 -14.08 -2.27 -1.34
C PRO A 50 -13.01 -1.24 -1.70
N GLY A 51 -13.29 0.04 -1.47
CA GLY A 51 -12.26 1.08 -1.72
C GLY A 51 -10.98 0.64 -1.04
N MET A 52 -9.95 0.35 -1.83
CA MET A 52 -8.69 -0.24 -1.36
C MET A 52 -8.06 0.77 -0.40
N ARG A 53 -8.39 0.66 0.88
CA ARG A 53 -7.88 1.56 1.93
C ARG A 53 -6.40 1.34 2.20
N GLU A 54 -5.84 0.25 1.67
CA GLU A 54 -4.41 0.03 1.52
C GLU A 54 -4.20 -0.70 0.18
N LEU A 55 -4.00 0.06 -0.90
CA LEU A 55 -3.03 -0.38 -1.91
C LEU A 55 -1.68 -0.32 -1.20
N ARG A 56 -1.35 -1.33 -0.40
CA ARG A 56 0.04 -1.46 0.07
C ARG A 56 0.88 -1.51 -1.19
N LEU A 57 2.00 -0.78 -1.22
CA LEU A 57 2.99 -0.91 -2.26
C LEU A 57 3.50 -2.35 -2.28
N TRP A 58 2.80 -3.20 -3.01
CA TRP A 58 3.30 -4.48 -3.52
C TRP A 58 4.09 -4.23 -4.80
N ASP A 59 4.10 -2.98 -5.26
CA ASP A 59 4.81 -2.57 -6.45
C ASP A 59 6.31 -2.47 -6.14
N THR A 60 7.05 -3.30 -6.84
CA THR A 60 8.50 -3.25 -6.98
C THR A 60 8.93 -1.82 -7.25
N GLY A 61 9.97 -1.33 -6.56
CA GLY A 61 10.35 0.10 -6.49
C GLY A 61 10.38 0.92 -7.80
N GLN A 62 10.38 0.28 -8.96
CA GLN A 62 10.36 0.87 -10.30
C GLN A 62 9.13 1.76 -10.59
N ALA A 63 7.92 1.38 -10.17
CA ALA A 63 6.73 2.22 -10.42
C ALA A 63 6.71 3.49 -9.53
N LEU A 64 7.42 3.43 -8.40
CA LEU A 64 7.50 4.54 -7.46
C LEU A 64 8.60 5.54 -7.87
N GLU A 65 9.72 5.06 -8.39
CA GLU A 65 10.74 5.87 -9.08
C GLU A 65 10.06 6.72 -10.17
N ALA A 66 9.29 6.08 -11.06
CA ALA A 66 8.52 6.78 -12.09
C ALA A 66 7.48 7.80 -11.54
N THR A 67 7.07 7.68 -10.28
CA THR A 67 6.10 8.60 -9.66
C THR A 67 6.76 9.90 -9.21
N PHE A 68 8.06 9.91 -8.94
CA PHE A 68 8.81 11.06 -8.42
C PHE A 68 10.07 11.40 -9.23
N ASP A 69 10.08 11.06 -10.52
CA ASP A 69 11.15 11.40 -11.47
C ASP A 69 11.56 12.90 -11.41
N ASP A 70 10.61 13.79 -11.13
CA ASP A 70 10.85 15.22 -10.94
C ASP A 70 11.72 15.53 -9.72
N VAL A 71 11.53 14.79 -8.62
CA VAL A 71 12.36 14.87 -7.41
C VAL A 71 13.71 14.20 -7.65
N ASP A 72 13.72 13.03 -8.29
CA ASP A 72 14.95 12.26 -8.54
C ASP A 72 15.91 12.97 -9.50
N ALA A 73 15.38 13.62 -10.54
CA ALA A 73 16.18 14.45 -11.45
C ALA A 73 16.88 15.60 -10.70
N LEU A 74 16.17 16.27 -9.79
CA LEU A 74 16.74 17.32 -8.95
C LEU A 74 17.68 16.75 -7.87
N ALA A 75 17.45 15.52 -7.41
CA ALA A 75 18.29 14.87 -6.42
C ALA A 75 19.69 14.60 -6.95
N GLY A 76 19.85 14.37 -8.25
CA GLY A 76 21.15 14.20 -8.93
C GLY A 76 22.11 15.38 -8.77
N ASP A 77 21.58 16.59 -8.57
CA ASP A 77 22.36 17.81 -8.34
C ASP A 77 22.62 18.08 -6.85
N CYS A 78 22.23 17.20 -5.94
CA CYS A 78 22.53 17.36 -4.53
C CYS A 78 24.03 17.26 -4.28
N ARG A 79 24.52 18.08 -3.34
CA ARG A 79 25.91 18.02 -2.88
C ARG A 79 26.32 16.64 -2.35
N PHE A 80 25.38 15.90 -1.76
CA PHE A 80 25.61 14.59 -1.17
C PHE A 80 24.80 13.52 -1.90
N ARG A 81 25.42 12.36 -2.15
CA ARG A 81 24.78 11.21 -2.82
C ARG A 81 23.69 10.55 -1.98
N ASP A 82 23.78 10.66 -0.66
CA ASP A 82 22.83 10.11 0.32
C ASP A 82 21.89 11.18 0.91
N CYS A 83 21.71 12.30 0.19
CA CYS A 83 20.84 13.38 0.62
C CYS A 83 19.40 12.88 0.81
N ARG A 84 18.82 13.08 2.00
CA ARG A 84 17.42 12.73 2.29
C ARG A 84 16.45 13.89 2.04
N HIS A 85 16.98 14.97 1.47
CA HIS A 85 16.28 16.20 1.16
C HIS A 85 15.52 16.80 2.33
N ARG A 86 16.02 16.71 3.57
CA ARG A 86 15.39 17.22 4.81
C ARG A 86 15.97 18.56 5.24
N SER A 87 17.24 18.53 5.63
CA SER A 87 17.96 19.66 6.24
C SER A 87 19.39 19.80 5.73
N GLU A 88 19.83 18.89 4.85
CA GLU A 88 21.18 18.82 4.31
C GLU A 88 21.54 20.13 3.58
N PRO A 89 22.77 20.63 3.74
CA PRO A 89 23.26 21.80 3.01
C PRO A 89 23.57 21.45 1.56
N GLY A 90 23.27 22.37 0.63
CA GLY A 90 23.46 22.14 -0.82
C GLY A 90 22.50 21.09 -1.39
N CYS A 91 21.27 21.06 -0.88
CA CYS A 91 20.22 20.17 -1.36
C CYS A 91 19.45 20.84 -2.50
N ALA A 92 19.75 20.45 -3.74
CA ALA A 92 19.15 20.99 -4.95
C ALA A 92 17.62 20.85 -4.96
N VAL A 93 17.06 19.77 -4.40
CA VAL A 93 15.61 19.58 -4.25
C VAL A 93 14.99 20.66 -3.36
N ARG A 94 15.61 20.99 -2.22
CA ARG A 94 15.10 22.04 -1.31
C ARG A 94 15.27 23.42 -1.91
N GLU A 95 16.35 23.66 -2.63
CA GLU A 95 16.57 24.91 -3.37
C GLU A 95 15.53 25.08 -4.49
N ALA A 96 15.18 24.01 -5.21
CA ALA A 96 14.11 24.02 -6.20
C ALA A 96 12.74 24.33 -5.57
N VAL A 97 12.47 23.84 -4.36
CA VAL A 97 11.26 24.22 -3.60
C VAL A 97 11.29 25.70 -3.22
N ALA A 98 12.42 26.19 -2.70
CA ALA A 98 12.57 27.59 -2.31
C ALA A 98 12.43 28.54 -3.52
N ALA A 99 12.90 28.11 -4.70
CA ALA A 99 12.77 28.83 -5.96
C ALA A 99 11.39 28.65 -6.64
N GLY A 100 10.46 27.89 -6.05
CA GLY A 100 9.13 27.64 -6.61
C GLY A 100 9.10 26.71 -7.83
N ARG A 101 10.23 26.11 -8.22
CA ARG A 101 10.34 25.14 -9.33
C ARG A 101 9.77 23.77 -8.96
N LEU A 102 9.73 23.43 -7.68
CA LEU A 102 9.09 22.23 -7.15
C LEU A 102 8.06 22.60 -6.07
N PRO A 103 6.79 22.18 -6.18
CA PRO A 103 5.81 22.46 -5.13
C PRO A 103 6.22 21.82 -3.79
N ALA A 104 6.16 22.56 -2.68
CA ALA A 104 6.49 22.03 -1.35
C ALA A 104 5.66 20.78 -0.97
N ALA A 105 4.39 20.73 -1.42
CA ALA A 105 3.51 19.58 -1.22
C ALA A 105 4.04 18.30 -1.91
N ARG A 106 4.73 18.44 -3.05
CA ARG A 106 5.34 17.33 -3.80
C ARG A 106 6.46 16.69 -2.98
N LEU A 107 7.39 17.49 -2.46
CA LEU A 107 8.47 17.03 -1.59
C LEU A 107 7.94 16.40 -0.29
N ASN A 108 6.87 16.96 0.29
CA ASN A 108 6.25 16.37 1.47
C ASN A 108 5.62 15.01 1.18
N HIS A 109 5.01 14.83 0.00
CA HIS A 109 4.46 13.54 -0.40
C HIS A 109 5.57 12.49 -0.57
N PHE A 110 6.64 12.86 -1.27
CA PHE A 110 7.84 12.02 -1.44
C PHE A 110 8.39 11.53 -0.09
N ARG A 111 8.64 12.46 0.84
CA ARG A 111 9.17 12.12 2.18
C ARG A 111 8.24 11.18 2.96
N ARG A 112 6.92 11.37 2.86
CA ARG A 112 5.95 10.51 3.54
C ARG A 112 6.01 9.08 3.01
N LEU A 113 6.13 8.92 1.69
CA LEU A 113 6.23 7.62 1.05
C LEU A 113 7.56 6.91 1.37
N GLU A 114 8.68 7.64 1.43
CA GLU A 114 9.97 7.07 1.82
C GLU A 114 9.96 6.50 3.25
N ILE A 115 9.25 7.15 4.17
CA ILE A 115 9.04 6.63 5.54
C ILE A 115 8.21 5.34 5.48
N GLU A 116 7.09 5.34 4.74
CA GLU A 116 6.24 4.16 4.60
C GLU A 116 7.00 2.97 3.98
N ARG A 117 7.83 3.23 2.97
CA ARG A 117 8.73 2.25 2.34
C ARG A 117 9.67 1.63 3.35
N THR A 118 10.33 2.44 4.16
CA THR A 118 11.30 1.97 5.16
C THR A 118 10.63 1.00 6.13
N VAL A 119 9.45 1.37 6.65
CA VAL A 119 8.66 0.53 7.57
C VAL A 119 8.23 -0.79 6.91
N LEU A 120 7.82 -0.75 5.65
CA LEU A 120 7.44 -1.95 4.90
C LEU A 120 8.64 -2.88 4.67
N GLN A 121 9.80 -2.33 4.30
CA GLN A 121 11.03 -3.09 4.09
C GLN A 121 11.52 -3.76 5.38
N GLU A 122 11.55 -3.04 6.50
CA GLU A 122 11.91 -3.60 7.81
C GLU A 122 11.01 -4.77 8.18
N ARG A 123 9.69 -4.60 8.02
CA ARG A 123 8.72 -5.67 8.29
C ARG A 123 8.93 -6.88 7.37
N GLN A 124 9.23 -6.66 6.10
CA GLN A 124 9.48 -7.74 5.15
C GLN A 124 10.77 -8.51 5.49
N GLN A 125 11.84 -7.81 5.87
CA GLN A 125 13.08 -8.42 6.34
C GLN A 125 12.89 -9.23 7.62
N GLN A 126 12.09 -8.73 8.56
CA GLN A 126 11.74 -9.50 9.76
C GLN A 126 11.02 -10.80 9.41
N LEU A 127 10.03 -10.73 8.52
CA LEU A 127 9.30 -11.91 8.08
C LEU A 127 10.19 -12.92 7.33
N SER A 128 11.11 -12.44 6.47
CA SER A 128 12.03 -13.34 5.74
C SER A 128 12.96 -14.06 6.71
N ARG A 129 13.57 -13.34 7.67
CA ARG A 129 14.43 -13.93 8.71
C ARG A 129 13.70 -14.95 9.56
N MET A 130 12.45 -14.69 9.92
CA MET A 130 11.61 -15.64 10.66
C MET A 130 11.29 -16.90 9.85
N ALA A 131 11.13 -16.77 8.52
CA ALA A 131 10.90 -17.91 7.64
C ALA A 131 12.17 -18.76 7.47
N GLU A 132 13.32 -18.12 7.26
CA GLU A 132 14.65 -18.77 7.18
C GLU A 132 14.97 -19.53 8.49
N ALA A 133 14.78 -18.88 9.65
CA ALA A 133 15.01 -19.51 10.96
C ALA A 133 14.06 -20.69 11.27
N ARG A 134 12.92 -20.80 10.59
CA ARG A 134 12.02 -21.97 10.67
C ARG A 134 12.46 -23.10 9.76
N GLN A 135 13.10 -22.79 8.63
CA GLN A 135 13.62 -23.78 7.69
C GLN A 135 14.90 -24.45 8.21
N ASP A 136 15.74 -23.71 8.95
CA ASP A 136 17.00 -24.22 9.53
C ASP A 136 16.83 -25.02 10.84
N GLN A 137 15.60 -25.23 11.33
CA GLN A 137 15.38 -26.06 12.52
C GLN A 137 15.44 -27.56 12.16
N PRO A 138 16.38 -28.35 12.74
CA PRO A 138 16.45 -29.77 12.49
C PRO A 138 15.18 -30.46 13.02
N SER A 139 14.60 -31.33 12.20
CA SER A 139 13.44 -32.14 12.58
C SER A 139 13.78 -32.96 13.84
N ARG A 140 13.07 -32.70 14.96
CA ARG A 140 13.20 -33.51 16.18
C ARG A 140 12.98 -34.99 15.83
N PRO A 141 13.89 -35.91 16.15
CA PRO A 141 13.66 -37.32 15.89
C PRO A 141 12.46 -37.79 16.73
N ALA A 142 11.54 -38.50 16.08
CA ALA A 142 10.39 -39.08 16.74
C ALA A 142 10.86 -40.02 17.87
N ALA A 143 10.43 -39.75 19.10
CA ALA A 143 10.74 -40.60 20.25
C ALA A 143 10.19 -42.02 19.99
N ARG A 144 11.09 -42.99 19.75
CA ARG A 144 10.73 -44.41 19.66
C ARG A 144 10.20 -44.86 21.03
N SER A 145 8.90 -45.09 21.13
CA SER A 145 8.33 -45.74 22.32
C SER A 145 8.66 -47.23 22.27
N SER A 146 9.64 -47.65 23.06
CA SER A 146 9.90 -49.05 23.35
C SER A 146 8.78 -49.58 24.25
N ARG A 147 7.74 -50.18 23.66
CA ARG A 147 6.82 -51.07 24.39
C ARG A 147 7.61 -52.32 24.79
N ARG A 148 7.95 -52.43 26.08
CA ARG A 148 8.32 -53.71 26.69
C ARG A 148 7.02 -54.49 26.88
N LEU A 149 6.87 -55.59 26.15
CA LEU A 149 5.97 -56.68 26.56
C LEU A 149 6.67 -57.38 27.72
N SER A 150 6.09 -57.27 28.91
CA SER A 150 6.39 -58.16 30.03
C SER A 150 5.29 -59.21 30.09
N GLN A 151 5.74 -60.46 30.17
CA GLN A 151 4.94 -61.67 30.39
C GLN A 151 4.19 -61.61 31.72
#